data_AF-A0AB36GJM8-F1
#
_entry.id   AF-A0AB36GJM8-F1
#
_cell.length_a   1.000
_cell.length_b   1.000
_cell.length_c   1.000
_cell.angle_alpha   90.00
_cell.angle_beta   90.00
_cell.angle_gamma   90.00
#
_symmetry.space_group_name_H-M   'P 1'
#
loop_
_entity.id
_entity.type
_entity.pdbx_description
1 polymer ?
#
loop_
_entity_poly.entity_id
_entity_poly.type
_entity_poly.pdbx_seq_one_letter_code
_entity_poly.pdbx_strand_id
1 'polypeptide(L)'
;MSNTSAANGKAFEYACLEALHQAILKRGGNSSIKENKAYITAKKFYEDKDKNTQEEYQKNANLGIDIILPREPTTYKYNHKNILYLQSDDKAKNGTDVRDVVVESQGDSTTHTWGISIKRNHKAARHSRLSPRINFGEKWYRVPVSKSYWDEVTPIFSILKSQEGIKWKESNIDKENNIYMPLLKAFRNEIIRAYEAQGRIILVRLLKYIIGEPEFYKFISEKGKACVERYDLREGSIIHKLLPNKILKFDQKVGTKTTLIMEMDNSWTISFRIHNASSKIQTSMKFDVTLLNKPDGLKVN
;
A
#
# COMPACT_ATOMS: atom_id res chain seq x y z
N MET A 1 -5.83 14.16 -24.21
CA MET A 1 -6.43 13.03 -23.47
C MET A 1 -5.94 13.07 -22.03
N SER A 2 -6.81 12.73 -21.06
CA SER A 2 -6.71 13.14 -19.65
C SER A 2 -5.34 12.86 -19.01
N ASN A 3 -4.58 13.93 -18.76
CA ASN A 3 -3.25 13.93 -18.14
C ASN A 3 -3.38 13.66 -16.63
N THR A 4 -3.99 12.54 -16.26
CA THR A 4 -4.26 12.18 -14.86
C THR A 4 -3.05 11.47 -14.27
N SER A 5 -2.80 11.72 -12.98
CA SER A 5 -1.77 11.01 -12.20
C SER A 5 -1.88 9.48 -12.34
N ALA A 6 -3.10 8.95 -12.44
CA ALA A 6 -3.36 7.53 -12.63
C ALA A 6 -2.85 6.98 -13.97
N ALA A 7 -3.13 7.66 -15.09
CA ALA A 7 -2.65 7.25 -16.41
C ALA A 7 -1.12 7.27 -16.48
N ASN A 8 -0.49 8.28 -15.88
CA ASN A 8 0.96 8.37 -15.75
C ASN A 8 1.56 7.24 -14.91
N GLY A 9 0.88 6.85 -13.83
CA GLY A 9 1.28 5.69 -13.02
C GLY A 9 1.25 4.39 -13.82
N LYS A 10 0.12 4.11 -14.50
CA LYS A 10 -0.04 2.90 -15.32
C LYS A 10 0.96 2.82 -16.47
N ALA A 11 1.23 3.93 -17.16
CA ALA A 11 2.26 3.96 -18.20
C ALA A 11 3.66 3.62 -17.64
N PHE A 12 3.98 4.09 -16.43
CA PHE A 12 5.26 3.77 -15.79
C PHE A 12 5.32 2.33 -15.26
N GLU A 13 4.19 1.76 -14.80
CA GLU A 13 4.07 0.33 -14.47
C GLU A 13 4.41 -0.56 -15.69
N TYR A 14 3.91 -0.21 -16.88
CA TYR A 14 4.25 -0.90 -18.13
C TYR A 14 5.76 -0.83 -18.43
N ALA A 15 6.36 0.36 -18.36
CA ALA A 15 7.81 0.52 -18.60
C ALA A 15 8.66 -0.34 -17.64
N CYS A 16 8.25 -0.48 -16.39
CA CYS A 16 8.93 -1.34 -15.41
C CYS A 16 8.78 -2.83 -15.73
N LEU A 17 7.60 -3.27 -16.18
CA LEU A 17 7.36 -4.64 -16.63
C LEU A 17 8.28 -5.00 -17.81
N GLU A 18 8.32 -4.15 -18.83
CA GLU A 18 9.16 -4.34 -20.02
C GLU A 18 10.65 -4.33 -19.65
N ALA A 19 11.10 -3.37 -18.84
CA ALA A 19 12.48 -3.30 -18.36
C ALA A 19 12.89 -4.60 -17.64
N LEU A 20 12.04 -5.12 -16.76
CA LEU A 20 12.29 -6.36 -16.03
C LEU A 20 12.35 -7.56 -16.98
N HIS A 21 11.40 -7.67 -17.92
CA HIS A 21 11.38 -8.73 -18.92
C HIS A 21 12.69 -8.77 -19.73
N GLN A 22 13.10 -7.63 -20.29
CA GLN A 22 14.34 -7.52 -21.06
C GLN A 22 15.58 -7.80 -20.21
N ALA A 23 15.61 -7.34 -18.96
CA ALA A 23 16.74 -7.59 -18.06
C ALA A 23 16.89 -9.09 -17.71
N ILE A 24 15.78 -9.83 -17.55
CA ILE A 24 15.81 -11.27 -17.33
C ILE A 24 16.38 -11.99 -18.56
N LEU A 25 15.88 -11.67 -19.77
CA LEU A 25 16.36 -12.26 -21.02
C LEU A 25 17.86 -11.99 -21.23
N LYS A 26 18.31 -10.76 -20.98
CA LYS A 26 19.72 -10.37 -21.11
C LYS A 26 20.64 -11.14 -20.17
N ARG A 27 20.13 -11.63 -19.03
CA ARG A 27 20.87 -12.49 -18.09
C ARG A 27 20.78 -13.99 -18.42
N GLY A 28 20.17 -14.36 -19.55
CA GLY A 28 20.00 -15.75 -19.97
C GLY A 28 18.82 -16.47 -19.32
N GLY A 29 17.92 -15.75 -18.64
CA GLY A 29 16.70 -16.32 -18.07
C GLY A 29 15.58 -16.45 -19.11
N ASN A 30 14.61 -17.33 -18.86
CA ASN A 30 13.41 -17.47 -19.67
C ASN A 30 12.27 -16.62 -19.08
N SER A 31 11.79 -15.63 -19.82
CA SER A 31 10.74 -14.71 -19.38
C SER A 31 9.62 -14.63 -20.41
N SER A 32 8.37 -14.54 -19.93
CA SER A 32 7.19 -14.33 -20.75
C SER A 32 6.24 -13.36 -20.05
N ILE A 33 5.58 -12.50 -20.82
CA ILE A 33 4.59 -11.55 -20.30
C ILE A 33 3.18 -12.09 -20.54
N LYS A 34 2.34 -12.06 -19.50
CA LYS A 34 0.92 -12.38 -19.61
C LYS A 34 0.12 -11.10 -19.91
N GLU A 35 -0.40 -11.03 -21.13
CA GLU A 35 -1.17 -9.88 -21.63
C GLU A 35 -2.62 -9.85 -21.10
N ASN A 36 -2.80 -9.52 -19.82
CA ASN A 36 -4.11 -9.35 -19.22
C ASN A 36 -4.69 -7.94 -19.46
N LYS A 37 -5.92 -7.68 -18.98
CA LYS A 37 -6.56 -6.36 -19.12
C LYS A 37 -5.73 -5.20 -18.56
N ALA A 38 -5.00 -5.43 -17.45
CA ALA A 38 -4.15 -4.42 -16.83
C ALA A 38 -2.96 -4.07 -17.73
N TYR A 39 -2.33 -5.09 -18.33
CA TYR A 39 -1.28 -4.91 -19.33
C TYR A 39 -1.75 -4.11 -20.54
N ILE A 40 -2.87 -4.49 -21.16
CA ILE A 40 -3.39 -3.78 -22.35
C ILE A 40 -3.64 -2.30 -22.05
N THR A 41 -4.20 -2.02 -20.87
CA THR A 41 -4.49 -0.66 -20.42
C THR A 41 -3.21 0.15 -20.18
N ALA A 42 -2.24 -0.45 -19.47
CA ALA A 42 -0.97 0.19 -19.14
C ALA A 42 -0.13 0.45 -20.40
N LYS A 43 -0.08 -0.51 -21.33
CA LYS A 43 0.56 -0.39 -22.64
C LYS A 43 -0.01 0.77 -23.45
N LYS A 44 -1.34 0.83 -23.58
CA LYS A 44 -2.01 1.95 -24.27
C LYS A 44 -1.62 3.29 -23.66
N PHE A 45 -1.65 3.42 -22.32
CA PHE A 45 -1.26 4.67 -21.67
C PHE A 45 0.21 5.05 -21.87
N TYR A 46 1.08 4.06 -22.03
CA TYR A 46 2.49 4.27 -22.35
C TYR A 46 2.68 4.71 -23.81
N GLU A 47 2.05 4.02 -24.76
CA GLU A 47 2.11 4.33 -26.19
C GLU A 47 1.49 5.70 -26.52
N ASP A 48 0.49 6.14 -25.76
CA ASP A 48 -0.12 7.48 -25.86
C ASP A 48 0.83 8.62 -25.38
N LYS A 49 2.00 8.30 -24.82
CA LYS A 49 3.01 9.31 -24.42
C LYS A 49 3.91 9.71 -25.57
N ASP A 50 4.41 10.94 -25.52
CA ASP A 50 5.46 11.38 -26.44
C ASP A 50 6.77 10.61 -26.22
N LYS A 51 7.63 10.57 -27.24
CA LYS A 51 8.88 9.81 -27.22
C LYS A 51 9.79 10.18 -26.06
N ASN A 52 9.91 11.47 -25.72
CA ASN A 52 10.78 11.90 -24.63
C ASN A 52 10.28 11.35 -23.29
N THR A 53 8.96 11.38 -23.06
CA THR A 53 8.36 10.77 -21.85
C THR A 53 8.55 9.25 -21.81
N GLN A 54 8.40 8.56 -22.94
CA GLN A 54 8.64 7.11 -23.03
C GLN A 54 10.11 6.77 -22.68
N GLU A 55 11.06 7.51 -23.26
CA GLU A 55 12.49 7.36 -22.98
C GLU A 55 12.82 7.65 -21.49
N GLU A 56 12.23 8.69 -20.90
CA GLU A 56 12.38 9.00 -19.47
C GLU A 56 11.87 7.83 -18.61
N TYR A 57 10.71 7.27 -18.93
CA TYR A 57 10.13 6.15 -18.20
C TYR A 57 10.99 4.90 -18.32
N GLN A 58 11.47 4.57 -19.51
CA GLN A 58 12.34 3.42 -19.72
C GLN A 58 13.66 3.58 -18.96
N LYS A 59 14.28 4.76 -19.02
CA LYS A 59 15.51 5.06 -18.28
C LYS A 59 15.31 4.88 -16.78
N ASN A 60 14.24 5.47 -16.23
CA ASN A 60 13.95 5.38 -14.79
C ASN A 60 13.59 3.95 -14.37
N ALA A 61 12.84 3.21 -15.20
CA ALA A 61 12.53 1.81 -14.95
C ALA A 61 13.80 0.97 -14.86
N ASN A 62 14.72 1.10 -15.82
CA ASN A 62 15.99 0.38 -15.83
C ASN A 62 16.80 0.62 -14.54
N LEU A 63 16.88 1.86 -14.03
CA LEU A 63 17.59 2.15 -12.77
C LEU A 63 17.05 1.32 -11.59
N GLY A 64 15.73 1.18 -11.47
CA GLY A 64 15.12 0.37 -10.41
C GLY A 64 15.35 -1.13 -10.62
N ILE A 65 15.21 -1.61 -11.86
CA ILE A 65 15.38 -3.02 -12.20
C ILE A 65 16.83 -3.49 -12.02
N ASP A 66 17.82 -2.64 -12.32
CA ASP A 66 19.24 -2.94 -12.10
C ASP A 66 19.57 -3.14 -10.61
N ILE A 67 18.86 -2.45 -9.72
CA ILE A 67 18.96 -2.65 -8.26
C ILE A 67 18.20 -3.93 -7.84
N ILE A 68 17.00 -4.18 -8.39
CA ILE A 68 16.12 -5.27 -7.93
C ILE A 68 16.60 -6.65 -8.41
N LEU A 69 16.80 -6.82 -9.72
CA LEU A 69 16.99 -8.14 -10.33
C LEU A 69 18.17 -8.95 -9.76
N PRO A 70 19.34 -8.37 -9.40
CA PRO A 70 20.42 -9.11 -8.73
C PRO A 70 20.03 -9.81 -7.42
N ARG A 71 18.98 -9.37 -6.74
CA ARG A 71 18.51 -9.99 -5.49
C ARG A 71 17.58 -11.17 -5.69
N GLU A 72 17.17 -11.43 -6.92
CA GLU A 72 16.27 -12.52 -7.27
C GLU A 72 16.94 -13.51 -8.24
N PRO A 73 18.06 -14.14 -7.83
CA PRO A 73 18.89 -14.96 -8.72
C PRO A 73 18.18 -16.18 -9.30
N THR A 74 17.14 -16.68 -8.63
CA THR A 74 16.29 -17.74 -9.15
C THR A 74 15.57 -17.35 -10.45
N THR A 75 15.35 -16.05 -10.67
CA THR A 75 14.61 -15.52 -11.84
C THR A 75 15.39 -15.68 -13.15
N TYR A 76 16.68 -15.98 -13.11
CA TYR A 76 17.48 -16.19 -14.33
C TYR A 76 18.29 -17.49 -14.28
N LYS A 77 17.83 -18.47 -13.49
CA LYS A 77 18.32 -19.85 -13.59
C LYS A 77 17.85 -20.49 -14.91
N TYR A 78 18.71 -21.31 -15.52
CA TYR A 78 18.50 -21.91 -16.85
C TYR A 78 17.17 -22.69 -16.99
N ASN A 79 16.79 -23.47 -15.97
CA ASN A 79 15.57 -24.30 -16.01
C ASN A 79 14.31 -23.59 -15.47
N HIS A 80 14.40 -22.30 -15.17
CA HIS A 80 13.27 -21.55 -14.61
C HIS A 80 12.50 -20.82 -15.70
N LYS A 81 11.18 -20.95 -15.70
CA LYS A 81 10.27 -20.15 -16.52
C LYS A 81 9.67 -19.04 -15.67
N ASN A 82 9.81 -17.79 -16.11
CA ASN A 82 9.29 -16.62 -15.39
C ASN A 82 8.08 -16.05 -16.14
N ILE A 83 6.93 -16.02 -15.46
CA ILE A 83 5.70 -15.41 -15.98
C ILE A 83 5.52 -14.07 -15.28
N LEU A 84 5.57 -13.00 -16.07
CA LEU A 84 5.46 -11.62 -15.60
C LEU A 84 4.07 -11.09 -15.92
N TYR A 85 3.45 -10.38 -14.99
CA TYR A 85 2.17 -9.73 -15.25
C TYR A 85 1.94 -8.49 -14.39
N LEU A 86 1.11 -7.58 -14.93
CA LEU A 86 0.58 -6.47 -14.16
C LEU A 86 -0.64 -6.93 -13.36
N GLN A 87 -0.67 -6.60 -12.06
CA GLN A 87 -1.78 -6.91 -11.18
C GLN A 87 -3.03 -6.13 -11.62
N SER A 88 -4.18 -6.79 -11.64
CA SER A 88 -5.44 -6.11 -11.90
C SER A 88 -5.90 -5.28 -10.69
N ASP A 89 -6.52 -4.14 -10.96
CA ASP A 89 -7.04 -3.25 -9.92
C ASP A 89 -8.04 -3.95 -8.97
N ASP A 90 -8.73 -5.01 -9.44
CA ASP A 90 -9.70 -5.75 -8.64
C ASP A 90 -9.06 -6.62 -7.54
N LYS A 91 -7.85 -7.15 -7.77
CA LYS A 91 -7.07 -7.84 -6.73
C LYS A 91 -6.43 -6.85 -5.74
N ALA A 92 -6.02 -5.68 -6.21
CA ALA A 92 -5.43 -4.62 -5.39
C ALA A 92 -6.45 -3.94 -4.43
N LYS A 93 -7.73 -3.86 -4.80
CA LYS A 93 -8.77 -3.16 -4.01
C LYS A 93 -9.16 -3.86 -2.71
N ASN A 94 -9.03 -5.19 -2.64
CA ASN A 94 -9.54 -6.00 -1.52
C ASN A 94 -8.46 -6.79 -0.75
N GLY A 95 -7.20 -6.73 -1.17
CA GLY A 95 -6.12 -7.57 -0.60
C GLY A 95 -5.03 -6.81 0.14
N THR A 96 -4.18 -7.56 0.84
CA THR A 96 -2.89 -7.12 1.39
C THR A 96 -1.77 -7.18 0.34
N ASP A 97 -2.10 -7.50 -0.92
CA ASP A 97 -1.14 -7.50 -2.02
C ASP A 97 -1.03 -6.10 -2.64
N VAL A 98 0.16 -5.52 -2.55
CA VAL A 98 0.48 -4.16 -3.01
C VAL A 98 1.34 -4.15 -4.28
N ARG A 99 1.62 -5.33 -4.86
CA ARG A 99 2.45 -5.48 -6.05
C ARG A 99 1.69 -5.01 -7.28
N ASP A 100 2.36 -4.17 -8.06
CA ASP A 100 1.88 -3.70 -9.36
C ASP A 100 2.40 -4.63 -10.48
N VAL A 101 3.67 -5.00 -10.42
CA VAL A 101 4.28 -6.06 -11.26
C VAL A 101 4.49 -7.31 -10.40
N VAL A 102 4.10 -8.48 -10.90
CA VAL A 102 4.31 -9.77 -10.24
C VAL A 102 5.13 -10.69 -11.15
N VAL A 103 6.03 -11.45 -10.52
CA VAL A 103 6.86 -12.48 -11.16
C VAL A 103 6.50 -13.82 -10.53
N GLU A 104 6.06 -14.76 -11.34
CA GLU A 104 5.96 -16.18 -10.97
C GLU A 104 7.12 -16.93 -11.61
N SER A 105 8.11 -17.32 -10.82
CA SER A 105 9.25 -18.12 -11.25
C SER A 105 8.98 -19.61 -10.97
N GLN A 106 8.86 -20.40 -12.02
CA GLN A 106 8.55 -21.84 -11.99
C GLN A 106 9.81 -22.64 -12.36
N GLY A 107 10.26 -23.56 -11.50
CA GLY A 107 11.48 -24.33 -11.76
C GLY A 107 11.68 -25.51 -10.81
N ASP A 108 12.42 -25.28 -9.71
CA ASP A 108 12.85 -26.24 -8.68
C ASP A 108 11.69 -26.91 -7.89
N SER A 109 10.73 -27.53 -8.56
CA SER A 109 9.50 -28.17 -8.01
C SER A 109 8.57 -27.25 -7.20
N THR A 110 8.91 -25.97 -7.09
CA THR A 110 8.14 -24.95 -6.38
C THR A 110 8.03 -23.71 -7.25
N THR A 111 6.94 -22.97 -7.06
CA THR A 111 6.76 -21.64 -7.67
C THR A 111 7.17 -20.60 -6.64
N HIS A 112 8.19 -19.81 -6.97
CA HIS A 112 8.56 -18.64 -6.19
C HIS A 112 7.87 -17.41 -6.78
N THR A 113 7.11 -16.69 -5.95
CA THR A 113 6.38 -15.48 -6.37
C THR A 113 6.83 -14.27 -5.57
N TRP A 114 7.32 -13.26 -6.29
CA TRP A 114 7.69 -11.96 -5.75
C TRP A 114 7.13 -10.86 -6.67
N GLY A 115 7.29 -9.59 -6.31
CA GLY A 115 6.92 -8.52 -7.22
C GLY A 115 7.40 -7.15 -6.82
N ILE A 116 6.88 -6.13 -7.49
CA ILE A 116 7.31 -4.75 -7.36
C ILE A 116 6.07 -3.88 -7.14
N SER A 117 6.06 -3.10 -6.06
CA SER A 117 5.11 -2.00 -5.85
C SER A 117 5.76 -0.71 -6.35
N ILE A 118 5.20 -0.12 -7.39
CA ILE A 118 5.77 1.01 -8.13
C ILE A 118 5.11 2.29 -7.61
N LYS A 119 5.93 3.25 -7.20
CA LYS A 119 5.46 4.57 -6.73
C LYS A 119 6.16 5.67 -7.50
N ARG A 120 5.35 6.55 -8.10
CA ARG A 120 5.81 7.80 -8.69
C ARG A 120 5.29 8.96 -7.84
N ASN A 121 6.18 9.67 -7.16
CA ASN A 121 5.87 10.88 -6.38
C ASN A 121 4.78 10.74 -5.29
N HIS A 122 4.51 9.52 -4.79
CA HIS A 122 3.45 9.28 -3.80
C HIS A 122 3.97 8.53 -2.57
N LYS A 123 3.76 9.12 -1.38
CA LYS A 123 4.29 8.62 -0.11
C LYS A 123 3.30 7.82 0.73
N ALA A 124 1.98 7.95 0.53
CA ALA A 124 1.03 7.22 1.36
C ALA A 124 1.10 5.72 1.10
N ALA A 125 0.96 4.94 2.16
CA ALA A 125 0.96 3.49 2.14
C ALA A 125 -0.42 2.96 1.74
N ARG A 126 -1.50 3.52 2.30
CA ARG A 126 -2.86 3.00 2.08
C ARG A 126 -3.95 4.05 2.26
N HIS A 127 -5.08 3.83 1.59
CA HIS A 127 -6.27 4.69 1.63
C HIS A 127 -7.47 3.92 2.19
N SER A 128 -7.40 3.53 3.45
CA SER A 128 -8.45 2.73 4.09
C SER A 128 -9.67 3.58 4.49
N ARG A 129 -10.81 2.94 4.75
CA ARG A 129 -12.05 3.62 5.16
C ARG A 129 -12.61 3.06 6.46
N LEU A 130 -13.25 3.95 7.23
CA LEU A 130 -14.19 3.60 8.29
C LEU A 130 -15.61 3.91 7.81
N SER A 131 -16.54 3.00 8.06
CA SER A 131 -17.97 3.18 7.78
C SER A 131 -18.80 2.24 8.67
N PRO A 132 -20.12 2.44 8.76
CA PRO A 132 -21.02 1.54 9.49
C PRO A 132 -21.02 0.10 8.97
N ARG A 133 -20.54 -0.13 7.75
CA ARG A 133 -20.55 -1.44 7.08
C ARG A 133 -19.18 -2.11 7.00
N ILE A 134 -18.12 -1.42 7.41
CA ILE A 134 -16.76 -1.92 7.34
C ILE A 134 -16.28 -2.28 8.74
N ASN A 135 -16.22 -3.57 9.05
CA ASN A 135 -15.48 -4.07 10.19
C ASN A 135 -13.98 -3.93 9.90
N PHE A 136 -13.38 -2.83 10.35
CA PHE A 136 -11.98 -2.55 10.03
C PHE A 136 -11.06 -3.55 10.73
N GLY A 137 -11.39 -4.02 11.93
CA GLY A 137 -10.59 -5.01 12.65
C GLY A 137 -10.50 -6.33 11.89
N GLU A 138 -11.63 -6.82 11.39
CA GLU A 138 -11.67 -8.04 10.57
C GLU A 138 -10.82 -7.86 9.31
N LYS A 139 -10.92 -6.71 8.64
CA LYS A 139 -10.16 -6.45 7.42
C LYS A 139 -8.67 -6.18 7.65
N TRP A 140 -8.30 -5.50 8.73
CA TRP A 140 -6.95 -4.95 8.94
C TRP A 140 -6.09 -5.87 9.80
N TYR A 141 -6.68 -6.54 10.79
CA TYR A 141 -5.96 -7.43 11.70
C TYR A 141 -6.67 -8.78 11.96
N ARG A 142 -7.68 -9.13 11.14
CA ARG A 142 -8.37 -10.43 11.15
C ARG A 142 -9.03 -10.78 12.48
N VAL A 143 -9.48 -9.78 13.23
CA VAL A 143 -10.28 -9.95 14.44
C VAL A 143 -11.43 -8.93 14.39
N PRO A 144 -12.70 -9.34 14.51
CA PRO A 144 -13.82 -8.40 14.51
C PRO A 144 -13.63 -7.31 15.57
N VAL A 145 -13.98 -6.07 15.22
CA VAL A 145 -14.03 -4.99 16.21
C VAL A 145 -15.05 -5.29 17.31
N SER A 146 -14.77 -4.79 18.50
CA SER A 146 -15.62 -4.96 19.68
C SER A 146 -16.99 -4.30 19.51
N LYS A 147 -17.96 -4.77 20.31
CA LYS A 147 -19.25 -4.09 20.46
C LYS A 147 -19.06 -2.62 20.91
N SER A 148 -18.13 -2.38 21.84
CA SER A 148 -17.81 -1.04 22.33
C SER A 148 -17.39 -0.09 21.21
N TYR A 149 -16.61 -0.55 20.22
CA TYR A 149 -16.30 0.28 19.05
C TYR A 149 -17.56 0.65 18.27
N TRP A 150 -18.45 -0.32 17.99
CA TRP A 150 -19.69 -0.04 17.29
C TRP A 150 -20.59 0.93 18.04
N ASP A 151 -20.71 0.77 19.36
CA ASP A 151 -21.46 1.68 20.23
C ASP A 151 -20.86 3.10 20.19
N GLU A 152 -19.53 3.23 20.20
CA GLU A 152 -18.80 4.51 20.10
C GLU A 152 -19.00 5.20 18.74
N VAL A 153 -18.97 4.45 17.61
CA VAL A 153 -19.01 5.06 16.26
C VAL A 153 -20.40 5.24 15.67
N THR A 154 -21.41 4.49 16.15
CA THR A 154 -22.77 4.55 15.61
C THR A 154 -23.38 5.95 15.68
N PRO A 155 -23.30 6.69 16.81
CA PRO A 155 -23.80 8.07 16.86
C PRO A 155 -23.10 9.00 15.86
N ILE A 156 -21.79 8.84 15.66
CA ILE A 156 -20.98 9.64 14.74
C ILE A 156 -21.46 9.44 13.30
N PHE A 157 -21.66 8.19 12.89
CA PHE A 157 -22.14 7.88 11.55
C PHE A 157 -23.62 8.25 11.35
N SER A 158 -24.43 8.26 12.41
CA SER A 158 -25.81 8.78 12.34
C SER A 158 -25.84 10.28 12.02
N ILE A 159 -24.89 11.07 12.55
CA ILE A 159 -24.72 12.49 12.18
C ILE A 159 -24.37 12.63 10.69
N LEU A 160 -23.42 11.81 10.19
CA LEU A 160 -23.06 11.84 8.77
C LEU A 160 -24.23 11.44 7.86
N LYS A 161 -25.02 10.45 8.29
CA LYS A 161 -26.16 9.94 7.55
C LYS A 161 -27.31 10.96 7.46
N SER A 162 -27.55 11.75 8.51
CA SER A 162 -28.64 12.74 8.52
C SER A 162 -28.41 13.90 7.55
N GLN A 163 -27.16 14.14 7.13
CA GLN A 163 -26.79 15.18 6.18
C GLN A 163 -26.10 14.61 4.92
N GLU A 164 -26.32 13.32 4.62
CA GLU A 164 -25.69 12.67 3.47
C GLU A 164 -26.07 13.37 2.16
N GLY A 165 -25.09 13.61 1.29
CA GLY A 165 -25.28 14.31 0.02
C GLY A 165 -25.22 15.85 0.10
N ILE A 166 -25.35 16.45 1.28
CA ILE A 166 -25.16 17.90 1.49
C ILE A 166 -23.69 18.25 1.30
N LYS A 167 -23.37 19.42 0.72
CA LYS A 167 -21.96 19.86 0.63
C LYS A 167 -21.44 20.20 2.02
N TRP A 168 -20.19 19.84 2.30
CA TRP A 168 -19.57 20.17 3.59
C TRP A 168 -19.57 21.67 3.91
N LYS A 169 -19.52 22.55 2.90
CA LYS A 169 -19.58 24.01 3.08
C LYS A 169 -20.96 24.52 3.46
N GLU A 170 -22.01 23.74 3.21
CA GLU A 170 -23.42 24.07 3.47
C GLU A 170 -23.93 23.42 4.77
N SER A 171 -23.10 22.57 5.39
CA SER A 171 -23.42 21.84 6.61
C SER A 171 -23.05 22.65 7.86
N ASN A 172 -23.87 22.53 8.91
CA ASN A 172 -23.59 23.08 10.23
C ASN A 172 -22.76 22.13 11.13
N ILE A 173 -22.30 20.99 10.60
CA ILE A 173 -21.51 20.02 11.36
C ILE A 173 -20.11 20.60 11.62
N ASP A 174 -19.74 20.74 12.89
CA ASP A 174 -18.34 20.88 13.28
C ASP A 174 -17.61 19.57 13.01
N LYS A 175 -17.01 19.50 11.83
CA LYS A 175 -16.35 18.31 11.31
C LYS A 175 -15.23 17.81 12.22
N GLU A 176 -14.46 18.71 12.83
CA GLU A 176 -13.32 18.28 13.64
C GLU A 176 -13.79 17.71 14.97
N ASN A 177 -14.67 18.42 15.66
CA ASN A 177 -15.09 18.05 17.01
C ASN A 177 -16.20 16.99 17.03
N ASN A 178 -17.13 17.01 16.06
CA ASN A 178 -18.27 16.07 16.04
C ASN A 178 -17.94 14.76 15.31
N ILE A 179 -17.02 14.79 14.33
CA ILE A 179 -16.73 13.63 13.49
C ILE A 179 -15.29 13.13 13.68
N TYR A 180 -14.28 13.97 13.45
CA TYR A 180 -12.91 13.51 13.37
C TYR A 180 -12.36 13.06 14.71
N MET A 181 -12.41 13.93 15.72
CA MET A 181 -11.90 13.65 17.06
C MET A 181 -12.54 12.39 17.68
N PRO A 182 -13.88 12.24 17.70
CA PRO A 182 -14.50 11.07 18.33
C PRO A 182 -14.23 9.79 17.54
N LEU A 183 -14.21 9.84 16.21
CA LEU A 183 -13.95 8.67 15.38
C LEU A 183 -12.49 8.20 15.48
N LEU A 184 -11.53 9.14 15.55
CA LEU A 184 -10.14 8.83 15.83
C LEU A 184 -9.98 8.22 17.22
N LYS A 185 -10.65 8.77 18.25
CA LYS A 185 -10.63 8.21 19.61
C LYS A 185 -11.16 6.77 19.63
N ALA A 186 -12.31 6.51 19.00
CA ALA A 186 -12.89 5.17 18.92
C ALA A 186 -11.97 4.19 18.18
N PHE A 187 -11.40 4.61 17.05
CA PHE A 187 -10.42 3.82 16.29
C PHE A 187 -9.16 3.49 17.11
N ARG A 188 -8.60 4.49 17.81
CA ARG A 188 -7.45 4.32 18.70
C ARG A 188 -7.74 3.30 19.80
N ASN A 189 -8.83 3.52 20.52
CA ASN A 189 -9.24 2.67 21.64
C ASN A 189 -9.47 1.23 21.18
N GLU A 190 -10.06 1.03 20.00
CA GLU A 190 -10.31 -0.30 19.48
C GLU A 190 -9.03 -1.08 19.15
N ILE A 191 -8.03 -0.44 18.56
CA ILE A 191 -6.73 -1.09 18.33
C ILE A 191 -6.05 -1.44 19.66
N ILE A 192 -6.12 -0.56 20.66
CA ILE A 192 -5.55 -0.81 21.98
C ILE A 192 -6.24 -2.00 22.64
N ARG A 193 -7.58 -2.04 22.66
CA ARG A 193 -8.35 -3.19 23.19
C ARG A 193 -7.97 -4.49 22.50
N ALA A 194 -7.89 -4.50 21.18
CA ALA A 194 -7.49 -5.68 20.42
C ALA A 194 -6.06 -6.12 20.79
N TYR A 195 -5.13 -5.17 20.88
CA TYR A 195 -3.73 -5.44 21.27
C TYR A 195 -3.60 -5.96 22.71
N GLU A 196 -4.35 -5.40 23.66
CA GLU A 196 -4.39 -5.89 25.04
C GLU A 196 -4.94 -7.32 25.12
N ALA A 197 -5.94 -7.65 24.30
CA ALA A 197 -6.57 -8.98 24.29
C ALA A 197 -5.76 -10.06 23.57
N GLN A 198 -5.04 -9.71 22.49
CA GLN A 198 -4.42 -10.68 21.57
C GLN A 198 -2.89 -10.52 21.48
N GLY A 199 -2.33 -9.49 22.08
CA GLY A 199 -0.90 -9.18 22.07
C GLY A 199 -0.38 -8.80 20.69
N ARG A 200 0.93 -9.07 20.48
CA ARG A 200 1.69 -8.63 19.30
C ARG A 200 1.09 -9.01 17.94
N ILE A 201 0.26 -10.05 17.87
CA ILE A 201 -0.30 -10.52 16.60
C ILE A 201 -1.15 -9.43 15.92
N ILE A 202 -1.79 -8.55 16.70
CA ILE A 202 -2.55 -7.41 16.17
C ILE A 202 -1.64 -6.45 15.43
N LEU A 203 -0.46 -6.14 16.00
CA LEU A 203 0.50 -5.23 15.38
C LEU A 203 1.07 -5.82 14.09
N VAL A 204 1.42 -7.10 14.10
CA VAL A 204 1.93 -7.80 12.91
C VAL A 204 0.91 -7.80 11.78
N ARG A 205 -0.36 -8.13 12.07
CA ARG A 205 -1.40 -8.17 11.03
C ARG A 205 -1.77 -6.77 10.54
N LEU A 206 -1.87 -5.79 11.45
CA LEU A 206 -2.09 -4.39 11.11
C LEU A 206 -0.98 -3.87 10.18
N LEU A 207 0.29 -4.16 10.50
CA LEU A 207 1.42 -3.76 9.69
C LEU A 207 1.37 -4.42 8.30
N LYS A 208 1.16 -5.74 8.22
CA LYS A 208 0.97 -6.48 6.96
C LYS A 208 -0.16 -5.91 6.12
N TYR A 209 -1.27 -5.49 6.74
CA TYR A 209 -2.36 -4.84 6.03
C TYR A 209 -1.95 -3.49 5.45
N ILE A 210 -1.19 -2.69 6.21
CA ILE A 210 -0.79 -1.33 5.82
C ILE A 210 0.28 -1.34 4.73
N ILE A 211 1.34 -2.15 4.88
CA ILE A 211 2.51 -2.12 3.99
C ILE A 211 2.45 -3.17 2.88
N GLY A 212 1.71 -4.25 3.08
CA GLY A 212 1.61 -5.39 2.19
C GLY A 212 2.08 -6.69 2.84
N GLU A 213 1.47 -7.81 2.47
CA GLU A 213 1.75 -9.14 3.04
C GLU A 213 2.65 -10.02 2.17
N PRO A 214 2.50 -10.07 0.83
CA PRO A 214 3.41 -10.82 -0.02
C PRO A 214 4.83 -10.24 0.01
N GLU A 215 5.83 -11.02 -0.44
CA GLU A 215 7.17 -10.49 -0.70
C GLU A 215 7.15 -9.53 -1.90
N PHE A 216 7.73 -8.34 -1.72
CA PHE A 216 7.86 -7.37 -2.80
C PHE A 216 9.00 -6.38 -2.61
N TYR A 217 9.36 -5.72 -3.70
CA TYR A 217 10.21 -4.53 -3.72
C TYR A 217 9.35 -3.28 -3.89
N LYS A 218 9.48 -2.31 -3.01
CA LYS A 218 8.92 -0.97 -3.23
C LYS A 218 9.91 -0.18 -4.07
N PHE A 219 9.55 0.09 -5.32
CA PHE A 219 10.34 0.92 -6.22
C PHE A 219 9.75 2.33 -6.25
N ILE A 220 10.54 3.31 -5.79
CA ILE A 220 10.20 4.72 -5.80
C ILE A 220 11.08 5.43 -6.82
N SER A 221 10.45 6.01 -7.85
CA SER A 221 11.12 6.88 -8.81
C SER A 221 10.77 8.33 -8.52
N GLU A 222 11.78 9.13 -8.15
CA GLU A 222 11.64 10.56 -7.85
C GLU A 222 12.78 11.35 -8.49
N LYS A 223 12.45 12.30 -9.37
CA LYS A 223 13.40 13.22 -10.02
C LYS A 223 14.62 12.52 -10.65
N GLY A 224 14.40 11.40 -11.34
CA GLY A 224 15.45 10.63 -12.00
C GLY A 224 16.34 9.79 -11.06
N LYS A 225 15.96 9.64 -9.79
CA LYS A 225 16.62 8.74 -8.83
C LYS A 225 15.72 7.55 -8.51
N ALA A 226 16.33 6.38 -8.41
CA ALA A 226 15.68 5.15 -7.95
C ALA A 226 15.98 4.93 -6.47
N CYS A 227 14.94 4.70 -5.67
CA CYS A 227 15.04 4.19 -4.31
C CYS A 227 14.27 2.87 -4.24
N VAL A 228 14.93 1.82 -3.78
CA VAL A 228 14.36 0.48 -3.67
C VAL A 228 14.38 0.03 -2.22
N GLU A 229 13.25 -0.50 -1.77
CA GLU A 229 13.12 -1.13 -0.46
C GLU A 229 12.60 -2.56 -0.62
N ARG A 230 13.15 -3.53 0.10
CA ARG A 230 12.69 -4.92 0.07
C ARG A 230 11.80 -5.21 1.29
N TYR A 231 10.57 -5.61 1.03
CA TYR A 231 9.61 -6.03 2.04
C TYR A 231 9.40 -7.54 1.92
N ASP A 232 10.13 -8.30 2.74
CA ASP A 232 9.91 -9.73 2.92
C ASP A 232 9.48 -9.98 4.37
N LEU A 233 8.21 -10.26 4.61
CA LEU A 233 7.66 -10.43 5.97
C LEU A 233 7.56 -11.90 6.41
N ARG A 234 8.09 -12.84 5.59
CA ARG A 234 8.06 -14.28 5.89
C ARG A 234 9.00 -14.60 7.04
N GLU A 235 8.66 -15.65 7.79
CA GLU A 235 9.50 -16.14 8.88
C GLU A 235 10.93 -16.40 8.41
N GLY A 236 11.90 -15.98 9.22
CA GLY A 236 13.33 -16.09 8.90
C GLY A 236 13.95 -14.88 8.17
N SER A 237 13.15 -14.00 7.55
CA SER A 237 13.67 -12.81 6.90
C SER A 237 14.20 -11.77 7.91
N ILE A 238 15.04 -10.83 7.44
CA ILE A 238 15.54 -9.72 8.27
C ILE A 238 14.37 -8.86 8.78
N ILE A 239 13.41 -8.55 7.90
CA ILE A 239 12.28 -7.68 8.26
C ILE A 239 11.31 -8.38 9.21
N HIS A 240 11.18 -9.70 9.11
CA HIS A 240 10.36 -10.47 10.06
C HIS A 240 10.87 -10.33 11.49
N LYS A 241 12.19 -10.33 11.69
CA LYS A 241 12.81 -10.09 13.01
C LYS A 241 12.57 -8.68 13.53
N LEU A 242 12.26 -7.73 12.64
CA LEU A 242 12.00 -6.34 12.94
C LEU A 242 10.51 -6.02 13.06
N LEU A 243 9.61 -7.02 12.98
CA LEU A 243 8.18 -6.79 13.20
C LEU A 243 7.93 -6.24 14.61
N PRO A 244 6.95 -5.34 14.78
CA PRO A 244 6.68 -4.71 16.07
C PRO A 244 6.09 -5.73 17.06
N ASN A 245 6.54 -5.67 18.32
CA ASN A 245 5.97 -6.42 19.43
C ASN A 245 5.16 -5.55 20.39
N LYS A 246 5.46 -4.24 20.45
CA LYS A 246 4.86 -3.33 21.44
C LYS A 246 4.45 -2.00 20.82
N ILE A 247 3.31 -1.48 21.27
CA ILE A 247 2.96 -0.08 21.08
C ILE A 247 3.71 0.73 22.14
N LEU A 248 4.54 1.68 21.71
CA LEU A 248 5.24 2.62 22.59
C LEU A 248 4.35 3.84 22.88
N LYS A 249 3.70 4.35 21.84
CA LYS A 249 2.79 5.48 21.91
C LYS A 249 1.76 5.37 20.80
N PHE A 250 0.51 5.75 21.07
CA PHE A 250 -0.49 5.86 20.02
C PHE A 250 -1.42 7.00 20.31
N ASP A 251 -1.09 8.22 19.91
CA ASP A 251 -1.80 9.41 20.33
C ASP A 251 -2.08 10.37 19.19
N GLN A 252 -2.91 11.37 19.48
CA GLN A 252 -3.15 12.47 18.57
C GLN A 252 -1.87 13.27 18.33
N LYS A 253 -1.59 13.57 17.06
CA LYS A 253 -0.47 14.43 16.70
C LYS A 253 -0.74 15.84 17.23
N VAL A 254 0.23 16.39 17.96
CA VAL A 254 0.15 17.76 18.50
C VAL A 254 -0.12 18.76 17.38
N GLY A 255 -1.04 19.70 17.64
CA GLY A 255 -1.41 20.76 16.70
C GLY A 255 -2.38 20.33 15.59
N THR A 256 -2.93 19.11 15.61
CA THR A 256 -3.94 18.68 14.63
C THR A 256 -5.06 17.83 15.22
N LYS A 257 -6.29 18.08 14.77
CA LYS A 257 -7.47 17.30 15.14
C LYS A 257 -7.76 16.12 14.22
N THR A 258 -6.89 15.86 13.24
CA THR A 258 -7.16 14.91 12.15
C THR A 258 -6.22 13.72 12.10
N THR A 259 -5.20 13.69 12.95
CA THR A 259 -4.10 12.72 12.79
C THR A 259 -3.78 12.01 14.10
N LEU A 260 -3.70 10.69 14.06
CA LEU A 260 -3.08 9.86 15.10
C LEU A 260 -1.70 9.38 14.63
N ILE A 261 -0.75 9.30 15.56
CA ILE A 261 0.58 8.70 15.35
C ILE A 261 0.71 7.50 16.25
N MET A 262 0.99 6.34 15.66
CA MET A 262 1.34 5.10 16.35
C MET A 262 2.84 4.86 16.22
N GLU A 263 3.54 4.93 17.34
CA GLU A 263 4.94 4.56 17.50
C GLU A 263 5.01 3.17 18.12
N MET A 264 5.74 2.27 17.48
CA MET A 264 5.99 0.91 17.93
C MET A 264 7.49 0.69 18.08
N ASP A 265 7.87 -0.38 18.78
CA ASP A 265 9.26 -0.84 18.81
C ASP A 265 9.76 -1.20 17.41
N ASN A 266 11.08 -1.42 17.30
CA ASN A 266 11.77 -1.68 16.03
C ASN A 266 11.59 -0.54 15.00
N SER A 267 11.49 0.70 15.47
CA SER A 267 11.47 1.93 14.64
C SER A 267 10.28 2.06 13.68
N TRP A 268 9.17 1.35 13.94
CA TRP A 268 7.95 1.54 13.15
C TRP A 268 7.15 2.74 13.66
N THR A 269 6.86 3.69 12.77
CA THR A 269 5.97 4.81 13.10
C THR A 269 4.97 5.04 11.99
N ILE A 270 3.68 4.97 12.31
CA ILE A 270 2.57 5.06 11.35
C ILE A 270 1.69 6.26 11.69
N SER A 271 1.39 7.05 10.67
CA SER A 271 0.44 8.15 10.73
C SER A 271 -0.91 7.74 10.14
N PHE A 272 -2.00 8.03 10.85
CA PHE A 272 -3.38 7.84 10.40
C PHE A 272 -4.07 9.19 10.34
N ARG A 273 -4.13 9.80 9.14
CA ARG A 273 -4.81 11.09 8.93
C ARG A 273 -6.22 10.89 8.36
N ILE A 274 -7.24 11.23 9.13
CA ILE A 274 -8.63 11.19 8.67
C ILE A 274 -8.97 12.41 7.81
N HIS A 275 -9.71 12.18 6.72
CA HIS A 275 -10.22 13.24 5.85
C HIS A 275 -11.48 12.81 5.08
N ASN A 276 -12.25 13.78 4.61
CA ASN A 276 -13.28 13.57 3.59
C ASN A 276 -12.67 13.79 2.20
N ALA A 277 -12.81 12.83 1.28
CA ALA A 277 -12.37 13.02 -0.11
C ALA A 277 -13.43 13.65 -1.01
N SER A 278 -14.69 13.64 -0.58
CA SER A 278 -15.83 14.20 -1.32
C SER A 278 -16.13 15.61 -0.82
N SER A 279 -16.55 16.50 -1.73
CA SER A 279 -17.11 17.81 -1.40
C SER A 279 -18.48 17.70 -0.71
N LYS A 280 -19.17 16.57 -0.92
CA LYS A 280 -20.43 16.17 -0.25
C LYS A 280 -20.18 15.24 0.93
N ILE A 281 -21.02 15.33 1.94
CA ILE A 281 -21.05 14.40 3.08
C ILE A 281 -21.37 13.00 2.58
N GLN A 282 -20.60 12.03 3.07
CA GLN A 282 -20.80 10.61 2.83
C GLN A 282 -20.80 9.91 4.18
N THR A 283 -21.55 8.82 4.32
CA THR A 283 -21.55 7.97 5.53
C THR A 283 -20.30 7.09 5.61
N SER A 284 -19.12 7.66 5.34
CA SER A 284 -17.81 7.02 5.48
C SER A 284 -16.70 8.07 5.56
N MET A 285 -15.63 7.73 6.26
CA MET A 285 -14.44 8.55 6.39
C MET A 285 -13.22 7.83 5.82
N LYS A 286 -12.30 8.57 5.19
CA LYS A 286 -11.07 8.00 4.65
C LYS A 286 -9.90 8.28 5.59
N PHE A 287 -9.01 7.31 5.68
CA PHE A 287 -7.66 7.51 6.15
C PHE A 287 -6.70 7.71 4.98
N ASP A 288 -5.77 8.62 5.18
CA ASP A 288 -4.48 8.63 4.53
C ASP A 288 -3.47 8.04 5.52
N VAL A 289 -3.04 6.81 5.26
CA VAL A 289 -2.11 6.07 6.12
C VAL A 289 -0.71 6.20 5.56
N THR A 290 0.22 6.72 6.35
CA THR A 290 1.61 6.96 5.93
C THR A 290 2.57 6.31 6.92
N LEU A 291 3.58 5.62 6.38
CA LEU A 291 4.71 5.12 7.16
C LEU A 291 5.72 6.25 7.34
N LEU A 292 5.78 6.83 8.55
CA LEU A 292 6.66 7.94 8.89
C LEU A 292 8.09 7.48 9.18
N ASN A 293 8.21 6.34 9.88
CA ASN A 293 9.49 5.72 10.18
C ASN A 293 9.40 4.21 10.01
N LYS A 294 10.53 3.59 9.71
CA LYS A 294 10.68 2.16 9.47
C LYS A 294 12.13 1.73 9.73
N PRO A 295 12.38 0.44 10.00
CA PRO A 295 13.74 -0.05 10.19
C PRO A 295 14.65 0.19 8.98
N ASP A 296 15.94 0.45 9.24
CA ASP A 296 16.95 0.73 8.20
C ASP A 296 17.20 -0.46 7.26
N GLY A 297 16.98 -1.69 7.74
CA GLY A 297 17.21 -2.93 6.99
C GLY A 297 16.32 -3.14 5.75
N LEU A 298 15.38 -2.22 5.48
CA LEU A 298 14.51 -2.26 4.30
C LEU A 298 15.21 -1.74 3.04
N LYS A 299 16.16 -0.81 3.15
CA LYS A 299 16.77 -0.17 1.98
C LYS A 299 17.66 -1.14 1.21
N VAL A 300 17.59 -1.03 -0.10
CA VAL A 300 18.34 -1.84 -1.04
C VAL A 300 19.24 -0.89 -1.85
N ASN A 301 20.55 -1.05 -1.69
CA ASN A 301 21.57 -0.23 -2.36
C ASN A 301 22.07 -0.88 -3.65
#